data_AF-A0A4P7HJF9-F1
#
_entry.id   AF-A0A4P7HJF9-F1
#
_cell.length_a   1.000
_cell.length_b   1.000
_cell.length_c   1.000
_cell.angle_alpha   90.00
_cell.angle_beta   90.00
_cell.angle_gamma   90.00
#
_symmetry.space_group_name_H-M   'P 1'
#
loop_
_entity.id
_entity.type
_entity.pdbx_description
1 polymer ?
#
loop_
_entity_poly.entity_id
_entity_poly.type
_entity_poly.pdbx_seq_one_letter_code
_entity_poly.pdbx_strand_id
1 'polypeptide(L)'
;MGDNLPMDSAVGRLNATVTKILSKYAHAYHRSQKDFERLFPESKIFGALRIDENDLEGSFRPILESAKKRTEQVKRIEEAYASGKAPIALLASAGGGTVFDFWDFLRHHGSIKIKMALGNAVERKAATQSVLATPGLIIDAITLYGAQTLGFVGSILQAYPDLHITQSSIDLLHEAHQARVDAIGGAGHRGSLVADDHGTRIIEMSQETSDLLISNLRQTLEIARGLAIAMPQEGTTLHPDFEAVFKDVGPCFVDTLVVAKERGWTLLADDTALRLFAGMDGISSAWSQVALQIARNAGALSQDAYSDALGAMLEGNYRYVSIDGDTTQFEWERKDTSPWLSQFLDHIALPTNDPWSIAQLIGSTLLDLWDGEDNGALCAAYAAFMLEALSERLGEDGAVKMLGDSVAAAISRAQRNARMIKLPPILSRTTSLASPSFLAQEINRDHKEAVFNTIGDCVKSARKPAKLPSIDLMVHGDE
;
A
#
# COMPACT_ATOMS: atom_id res chain seq x y z
N MET A 1 -24.85 -11.22 -58.79
CA MET A 1 -24.29 -12.22 -57.84
C MET A 1 -24.65 -13.57 -58.42
N GLY A 2 -23.67 -14.41 -58.74
CA GLY A 2 -23.91 -15.67 -59.48
C GLY A 2 -23.83 -15.55 -61.01
N ASP A 3 -23.52 -14.36 -61.53
CA ASP A 3 -23.32 -14.14 -62.97
C ASP A 3 -21.98 -14.73 -63.41
N ASN A 4 -21.97 -15.46 -64.52
CA ASN A 4 -20.76 -16.06 -65.10
C ASN A 4 -20.22 -15.17 -66.22
N LEU A 5 -18.96 -14.77 -66.09
CA LEU A 5 -18.25 -13.93 -67.05
C LEU A 5 -17.11 -14.75 -67.67
N PRO A 6 -17.10 -14.90 -69.01
CA PRO A 6 -15.93 -15.46 -69.69
C PRO A 6 -14.78 -14.45 -69.63
N MET A 7 -13.63 -14.90 -69.16
CA MET A 7 -12.38 -14.13 -69.09
C MET A 7 -11.31 -14.83 -69.92
N ASP A 8 -10.65 -14.08 -70.79
CA ASP A 8 -9.48 -14.56 -71.50
C ASP A 8 -8.25 -14.43 -70.59
N SER A 9 -7.52 -15.52 -70.38
CA SER A 9 -6.25 -15.54 -69.65
C SER A 9 -5.12 -16.06 -70.54
N ALA A 10 -3.87 -15.84 -70.13
CA ALA A 10 -2.69 -16.36 -70.81
C ALA A 10 -2.67 -17.90 -70.96
N VAL A 11 -3.51 -18.62 -70.23
CA VAL A 11 -3.60 -20.10 -70.21
C VAL A 11 -4.93 -20.61 -70.80
N GLY A 12 -5.73 -19.74 -71.42
CA GLY A 12 -7.01 -20.07 -72.06
C GLY A 12 -8.23 -19.36 -71.47
N ARG A 13 -9.42 -19.67 -72.00
CA ARG A 13 -10.72 -19.12 -71.57
C ARG A 13 -11.13 -19.71 -70.22
N LEU A 14 -11.33 -18.84 -69.24
CA LEU A 14 -11.82 -19.18 -67.91
C LEU A 14 -13.20 -18.57 -67.72
N ASN A 15 -14.14 -19.34 -67.17
CA ASN A 15 -15.42 -18.78 -66.73
C ASN A 15 -15.30 -18.41 -65.25
N ALA A 16 -15.48 -17.13 -64.93
CA ALA A 16 -15.44 -16.61 -63.56
C ALA A 16 -16.85 -16.27 -63.09
N THR A 17 -17.23 -16.73 -61.90
CA THR A 17 -18.52 -16.41 -61.28
C THR A 17 -18.37 -15.20 -60.35
N VAL A 18 -19.25 -14.21 -60.48
CA VAL A 18 -19.27 -13.05 -59.58
C VAL A 18 -19.80 -13.46 -58.21
N THR A 19 -18.89 -13.64 -57.25
CA THR A 19 -19.18 -14.07 -55.88
C THR A 19 -19.52 -12.94 -54.92
N LYS A 20 -19.13 -11.69 -55.21
CA LYS A 20 -19.49 -10.48 -54.42
C LYS A 20 -19.23 -9.20 -55.21
N ILE A 21 -20.12 -8.21 -55.12
CA ILE A 21 -19.88 -6.84 -55.61
C ILE A 21 -19.72 -5.94 -54.37
N LEU A 22 -18.59 -5.25 -54.27
CA LEU A 22 -18.24 -4.40 -53.13
C LEU A 22 -17.84 -3.00 -53.64
N SER A 23 -18.06 -1.97 -52.82
CA SER A 23 -17.46 -0.66 -53.10
C SER A 23 -15.93 -0.76 -53.01
N LYS A 24 -15.22 0.10 -53.76
CA LYS A 24 -13.74 0.16 -53.71
C LYS A 24 -13.21 0.38 -52.28
N TYR A 25 -13.94 1.12 -51.44
CA TYR A 25 -13.59 1.38 -50.06
C TYR A 25 -13.80 0.17 -49.16
N ALA A 26 -14.92 -0.56 -49.32
CA ALA A 26 -15.18 -1.79 -48.58
C ALA A 26 -14.18 -2.89 -48.96
N HIS A 27 -13.84 -3.01 -50.24
CA HIS A 27 -12.81 -3.94 -50.70
C HIS A 27 -11.42 -3.60 -50.14
N ALA A 28 -11.03 -2.32 -50.16
CA ALA A 28 -9.78 -1.86 -49.58
C ALA A 28 -9.72 -2.14 -48.07
N TYR A 29 -10.81 -1.87 -47.33
CA TYR A 29 -10.92 -2.16 -45.90
C TYR A 29 -10.74 -3.66 -45.61
N HIS A 30 -11.51 -4.54 -46.27
CA HIS A 30 -11.41 -5.98 -46.07
C HIS A 30 -10.04 -6.54 -46.47
N ARG A 31 -9.43 -5.99 -47.53
CA ARG A 31 -8.08 -6.37 -47.94
C ARG A 31 -7.05 -5.95 -46.90
N SER A 32 -7.10 -4.71 -46.42
CA SER A 32 -6.19 -4.22 -45.37
C SER A 32 -6.34 -5.01 -44.08
N GLN A 33 -7.56 -5.43 -43.72
CA GLN A 33 -7.80 -6.29 -42.55
C GLN A 33 -7.27 -7.72 -42.77
N LYS A 34 -7.49 -8.30 -43.95
CA LYS A 34 -7.00 -9.64 -44.30
C LYS A 34 -5.48 -9.73 -44.37
N ASP A 35 -4.85 -8.69 -44.89
CA ASP A 35 -3.41 -8.60 -45.10
C ASP A 35 -2.69 -7.81 -43.98
N PHE A 36 -3.38 -7.44 -42.88
CA PHE A 36 -2.82 -6.52 -41.87
C PHE A 36 -1.50 -7.02 -41.30
N GLU A 37 -1.44 -8.29 -40.87
CA GLU A 37 -0.23 -8.92 -40.32
C GLU A 37 0.92 -8.98 -41.33
N ARG A 38 0.61 -9.02 -42.63
CA ARG A 38 1.61 -8.98 -43.71
C ARG A 38 2.08 -7.56 -44.01
N LEU A 39 1.17 -6.58 -43.94
CA LEU A 39 1.45 -5.17 -44.23
C LEU A 39 2.13 -4.46 -43.05
N PHE A 40 1.85 -4.91 -41.82
CA PHE A 40 2.35 -4.35 -40.57
C PHE A 40 2.85 -5.47 -39.63
N PRO A 41 3.90 -6.22 -40.02
CA PRO A 41 4.38 -7.37 -39.25
C PRO A 41 4.88 -6.99 -37.85
N GLU A 42 5.32 -5.74 -37.66
CA GLU A 42 5.78 -5.21 -36.37
C GLU A 42 4.62 -4.66 -35.51
N SER A 43 3.42 -4.51 -36.07
CA SER A 43 2.27 -3.96 -35.36
C SER A 43 1.52 -5.06 -34.60
N LYS A 44 1.50 -4.96 -33.27
CA LYS A 44 0.68 -5.82 -32.40
C LYS A 44 -0.73 -5.27 -32.14
N ILE A 45 -1.13 -4.23 -32.86
CA ILE A 45 -2.34 -3.43 -32.58
C ILE A 45 -3.61 -4.15 -33.06
N PHE A 46 -3.52 -4.94 -34.14
CA PHE A 46 -4.60 -5.76 -34.65
C PHE A 46 -4.14 -7.19 -34.87
N GLY A 47 -4.88 -8.16 -34.32
CA GLY A 47 -4.76 -9.58 -34.65
C GLY A 47 -6.04 -10.08 -35.30
N ALA A 48 -5.94 -10.83 -36.40
CA ALA A 48 -7.11 -11.40 -37.07
C ALA A 48 -7.37 -12.80 -36.54
N LEU A 49 -8.42 -12.99 -35.74
CA LEU A 49 -8.90 -14.35 -35.43
C LEU A 49 -9.60 -14.91 -36.67
N ARG A 50 -9.03 -15.95 -37.26
CA ARG A 50 -9.69 -16.72 -38.33
C ARG A 50 -10.48 -17.85 -37.70
N ILE A 51 -11.80 -17.80 -37.87
CA ILE A 51 -12.70 -18.84 -37.41
C ILE A 51 -13.00 -19.75 -38.61
N ASP A 52 -12.54 -20.99 -38.53
CA ASP A 52 -12.98 -22.09 -39.40
C ASP A 52 -14.22 -22.75 -38.76
N GLU A 53 -15.35 -22.68 -39.45
CA GLU A 53 -16.60 -23.29 -39.00
C GLU A 53 -16.52 -24.82 -38.88
N ASN A 54 -15.55 -25.45 -39.56
CA ASN A 54 -15.33 -26.90 -39.50
C ASN A 54 -14.31 -27.31 -38.41
N ASP A 55 -13.56 -26.36 -37.85
CA ASP A 55 -12.59 -26.57 -36.78
C ASP A 55 -12.63 -25.39 -35.79
N LEU A 56 -13.75 -25.26 -35.09
CA LEU A 56 -13.95 -24.22 -34.08
C LEU A 56 -12.90 -24.35 -32.96
N GLU A 57 -12.57 -25.56 -32.54
CA GLU A 57 -11.61 -25.81 -31.46
C GLU A 57 -10.19 -25.36 -31.84
N GLY A 58 -9.72 -25.72 -33.04
CA GLY A 58 -8.44 -25.26 -33.58
C GLY A 58 -8.41 -23.75 -33.84
N SER A 59 -9.55 -23.14 -34.18
CA SER A 59 -9.67 -21.71 -34.43
C SER A 59 -9.55 -20.86 -33.16
N PHE A 60 -10.08 -21.32 -32.03
CA PHE A 60 -9.96 -20.62 -30.74
C PHE A 60 -8.67 -20.92 -29.98
N ARG A 61 -7.97 -22.01 -30.33
CA ARG A 61 -6.72 -22.44 -29.67
C ARG A 61 -5.68 -21.31 -29.49
N PRO A 62 -5.40 -20.43 -30.48
CA PRO A 62 -4.42 -19.37 -30.31
C PRO A 62 -4.78 -18.36 -29.20
N ILE A 63 -6.06 -18.01 -29.07
CA ILE A 63 -6.54 -17.09 -28.02
C ILE A 63 -6.48 -17.77 -26.65
N LEU A 64 -6.86 -19.05 -26.57
CA LEU A 64 -6.81 -19.83 -25.34
C LEU A 64 -5.36 -20.04 -24.86
N GLU A 65 -4.44 -20.36 -25.77
CA GLU A 65 -3.01 -20.47 -25.46
C GLU A 65 -2.40 -19.13 -25.05
N SER A 66 -2.81 -18.02 -25.69
CA SER A 66 -2.41 -16.67 -25.30
C SER A 66 -2.88 -16.34 -23.88
N ALA A 67 -4.14 -16.66 -23.53
CA ALA A 67 -4.67 -16.49 -22.19
C ALA A 67 -3.88 -17.31 -21.16
N LYS A 68 -3.54 -18.57 -21.45
CA LYS A 68 -2.71 -19.42 -20.58
C LYS A 68 -1.30 -18.84 -20.37
N LYS A 69 -0.62 -18.42 -21.45
CA LYS A 69 0.70 -17.78 -21.37
C LYS A 69 0.68 -16.51 -20.53
N ARG A 70 -0.40 -15.71 -20.65
CA ARG A 70 -0.60 -14.52 -19.82
C ARG A 70 -0.74 -14.88 -18.35
N THR A 71 -1.52 -15.91 -18.00
CA THR A 71 -1.64 -16.38 -16.62
C THR A 71 -0.29 -16.85 -16.05
N GLU A 72 0.51 -17.60 -16.82
CA GLU A 72 1.85 -18.02 -16.39
C GLU A 72 2.79 -16.83 -16.16
N GLN A 73 2.72 -15.82 -17.02
CA GLN A 73 3.50 -14.59 -16.90
C GLN A 73 3.12 -13.80 -15.65
N VAL A 74 1.81 -13.67 -15.37
CA VAL A 74 1.31 -13.03 -14.15
C VAL A 74 1.83 -13.76 -12.91
N LYS A 75 1.78 -15.10 -12.86
CA LYS A 75 2.33 -15.89 -11.74
C LYS A 75 3.82 -15.63 -11.51
N ARG A 76 4.62 -15.50 -12.57
CA ARG A 76 6.06 -15.17 -12.44
C ARG A 76 6.27 -13.76 -11.87
N ILE A 77 5.45 -12.79 -12.28
CA ILE A 77 5.50 -11.42 -11.77
C ILE A 77 5.10 -11.39 -10.29
N GLU A 78 4.05 -12.12 -9.93
CA GLU A 78 3.59 -12.32 -8.56
C GLU A 78 4.70 -12.91 -7.68
N GLU A 79 5.35 -14.00 -8.11
CA GLU A 79 6.47 -14.62 -7.41
C GLU A 79 7.67 -13.66 -7.25
N ALA A 80 7.99 -12.90 -8.30
CA ALA A 80 9.06 -11.92 -8.27
C ALA A 80 8.76 -10.81 -7.24
N TYR A 81 7.54 -10.26 -7.24
CA TYR A 81 7.14 -9.26 -6.26
C TYR A 81 7.09 -9.84 -4.83
N ALA A 82 6.54 -11.05 -4.67
CA ALA A 82 6.48 -11.76 -3.40
C ALA A 82 7.88 -12.06 -2.83
N SER A 83 8.89 -12.23 -3.67
CA SER A 83 10.30 -12.35 -3.24
C SER A 83 10.89 -11.04 -2.69
N GLY A 84 10.31 -9.88 -3.03
CA GLY A 84 10.75 -8.55 -2.58
C GLY A 84 11.99 -8.01 -3.29
N LYS A 85 12.38 -8.63 -4.41
CA LYS A 85 13.61 -8.30 -5.14
C LYS A 85 13.44 -7.24 -6.21
N ALA A 86 12.19 -6.92 -6.59
CA ALA A 86 11.89 -6.03 -7.69
C ALA A 86 10.79 -5.03 -7.31
N PRO A 87 10.95 -3.74 -7.65
CA PRO A 87 9.94 -2.72 -7.43
C PRO A 87 8.75 -2.88 -8.39
N ILE A 88 7.61 -2.34 -7.99
CA ILE A 88 6.38 -2.25 -8.78
C ILE A 88 6.69 -1.63 -10.15
N ALA A 89 7.52 -0.59 -10.15
CA ALA A 89 7.99 0.09 -11.36
C ALA A 89 8.57 -0.89 -12.39
N LEU A 90 9.48 -1.78 -11.97
CA LEU A 90 10.13 -2.76 -12.85
C LEU A 90 9.13 -3.81 -13.36
N LEU A 91 8.30 -4.32 -12.46
CA LEU A 91 7.43 -5.47 -12.74
C LEU A 91 6.21 -5.12 -13.60
N ALA A 92 5.72 -3.88 -13.54
CA ALA A 92 4.60 -3.43 -14.35
C ALA A 92 4.90 -3.50 -15.85
N SER A 93 6.12 -3.10 -16.26
CA SER A 93 6.57 -3.16 -17.65
C SER A 93 6.52 -4.59 -18.21
N ALA A 94 6.90 -5.58 -17.40
CA ALA A 94 6.83 -6.99 -17.75
C ALA A 94 5.40 -7.52 -17.82
N GLY A 95 4.43 -6.89 -17.15
CA GLY A 95 3.02 -7.29 -17.13
C GLY A 95 2.19 -6.75 -18.30
N GLY A 96 2.73 -5.84 -19.10
CA GLY A 96 2.04 -5.23 -20.24
C GLY A 96 0.98 -4.18 -19.85
N GLY A 97 1.07 -3.64 -18.63
CA GLY A 97 0.23 -2.55 -18.13
C GLY A 97 1.08 -1.41 -17.58
N THR A 98 0.43 -0.33 -17.13
CA THR A 98 1.13 0.77 -16.46
C THR A 98 1.48 0.39 -15.01
N VAL A 99 2.38 1.14 -14.38
CA VAL A 99 2.72 0.96 -12.96
C VAL A 99 1.49 1.08 -12.05
N PHE A 100 0.51 1.89 -12.44
CA PHE A 100 -0.73 2.08 -11.71
C PHE A 100 -1.68 0.89 -11.85
N ASP A 101 -1.73 0.26 -13.03
CA ASP A 101 -2.52 -0.98 -13.21
C ASP A 101 -1.96 -2.10 -12.33
N PHE A 102 -0.64 -2.19 -12.21
CA PHE A 102 -0.02 -3.19 -11.34
C PHE A 102 -0.24 -2.88 -9.86
N TRP A 103 -0.22 -1.60 -9.46
CA TRP A 103 -0.61 -1.21 -8.11
C TRP A 103 -2.08 -1.54 -7.81
N ASP A 104 -3.00 -1.24 -8.74
CA ASP A 104 -4.43 -1.58 -8.60
C ASP A 104 -4.64 -3.09 -8.50
N PHE A 105 -3.88 -3.87 -9.28
CA PHE A 105 -3.85 -5.33 -9.18
C PHE A 105 -3.43 -5.78 -7.77
N LEU A 106 -2.32 -5.26 -7.23
CA LEU A 106 -1.81 -5.61 -5.91
C LEU A 106 -2.77 -5.22 -4.78
N ARG A 107 -3.43 -4.07 -4.90
CA ARG A 107 -4.44 -3.61 -3.94
C ARG A 107 -5.60 -4.61 -3.80
N HIS A 108 -6.08 -5.15 -4.91
CA HIS A 108 -7.22 -6.08 -4.92
C HIS A 108 -6.78 -7.55 -4.81
N HIS A 109 -5.48 -7.81 -4.67
CA HIS A 109 -4.95 -9.16 -4.66
C HIS A 109 -5.18 -9.86 -3.30
N GLY A 110 -5.70 -11.09 -3.33
CA GLY A 110 -6.12 -11.79 -2.11
C GLY A 110 -5.00 -12.25 -1.17
N SER A 111 -3.79 -12.53 -1.68
CA SER A 111 -2.67 -13.06 -0.86
C SER A 111 -1.42 -12.19 -0.86
N ILE A 112 -1.02 -11.67 -2.01
CA ILE A 112 0.10 -10.75 -2.17
C ILE A 112 -0.30 -9.35 -1.70
N LYS A 113 0.46 -8.81 -0.74
CA LYS A 113 0.25 -7.49 -0.15
C LYS A 113 1.23 -6.46 -0.69
N ILE A 114 0.85 -5.18 -0.73
CA ILE A 114 1.74 -4.08 -1.09
C ILE A 114 2.81 -3.92 0.00
N LYS A 115 4.09 -4.02 -0.35
CA LYS A 115 5.18 -4.02 0.64
C LYS A 115 5.64 -2.60 0.94
N MET A 116 5.02 -2.00 1.95
CA MET A 116 5.37 -0.65 2.40
C MET A 116 6.56 -0.58 3.34
N ALA A 117 6.74 -1.57 4.20
CA ALA A 117 7.86 -1.65 5.12
C ALA A 117 8.39 -3.09 5.26
N LEU A 118 9.59 -3.26 5.81
CA LEU A 118 10.14 -4.54 6.25
C LEU A 118 9.60 -4.95 7.63
N GLY A 119 9.02 -4.02 8.37
CA GLY A 119 8.39 -4.28 9.67
C GLY A 119 9.37 -4.39 10.84
N ASN A 120 10.57 -3.78 10.73
CA ASN A 120 11.56 -3.80 11.81
C ASN A 120 11.85 -2.38 12.38
N ALA A 121 12.28 -2.35 13.64
CA ALA A 121 12.53 -1.10 14.37
C ALA A 121 13.71 -0.27 13.82
N VAL A 122 14.71 -0.95 13.22
CA VAL A 122 15.90 -0.29 12.65
C VAL A 122 15.50 0.51 11.42
N GLU A 123 14.73 -0.09 10.51
CA GLU A 123 14.20 0.57 9.32
C GLU A 123 13.34 1.78 9.70
N ARG A 124 12.41 1.61 10.65
CA ARG A 124 11.54 2.71 11.12
C ARG A 124 12.34 3.87 11.68
N LYS A 125 13.37 3.58 12.50
CA LYS A 125 14.25 4.61 13.06
C LYS A 125 15.00 5.37 11.97
N ALA A 126 15.54 4.66 10.97
CA ALA A 126 16.24 5.27 9.85
C ALA A 126 15.31 6.15 8.98
N ALA A 127 14.10 5.67 8.69
CA ALA A 127 13.09 6.45 7.97
C ALA A 127 12.65 7.69 8.75
N THR A 128 12.46 7.54 10.07
CA THR A 128 12.11 8.67 10.95
C THR A 128 13.20 9.74 10.96
N GLN A 129 14.46 9.32 11.08
CA GLN A 129 15.61 10.22 11.04
C GLN A 129 15.75 10.90 9.67
N SER A 130 15.47 10.19 8.58
CA SER A 130 15.49 10.74 7.22
C SER A 130 14.51 11.90 7.09
N VAL A 131 13.25 11.70 7.47
CA VAL A 131 12.23 12.76 7.40
C VAL A 131 12.50 13.92 8.35
N LEU A 132 13.03 13.67 9.56
CA LEU A 132 13.33 14.76 10.51
C LEU A 132 14.56 15.59 10.15
N ALA A 133 15.53 15.01 9.45
CA ALA A 133 16.79 15.67 9.10
C ALA A 133 16.80 16.27 7.70
N THR A 134 15.79 15.96 6.87
CA THR A 134 15.78 16.33 5.45
C THR A 134 15.52 17.84 5.25
N PRO A 135 16.18 18.49 4.28
CA PRO A 135 15.84 19.85 3.87
C PRO A 135 14.62 19.91 2.94
N GLY A 136 14.11 18.77 2.46
CA GLY A 136 12.90 18.70 1.62
C GLY A 136 12.44 17.27 1.36
N LEU A 137 11.22 17.13 0.83
CA LEU A 137 10.61 15.84 0.47
C LEU A 137 10.25 15.81 -1.00
N ILE A 138 10.44 14.65 -1.62
CA ILE A 138 9.98 14.35 -2.97
C ILE A 138 9.21 13.03 -2.98
N ILE A 139 8.03 13.02 -3.60
CA ILE A 139 7.15 11.85 -3.68
C ILE A 139 7.26 11.20 -5.06
N ASP A 140 7.23 9.87 -5.12
CA ASP A 140 7.13 9.15 -6.39
C ASP A 140 5.67 9.03 -6.88
N ALA A 141 5.49 8.80 -8.18
CA ALA A 141 4.17 8.78 -8.81
C ALA A 141 3.25 7.66 -8.28
N ILE A 142 3.80 6.49 -7.94
CA ILE A 142 3.02 5.34 -7.44
C ILE A 142 2.49 5.65 -6.05
N THR A 143 3.33 6.21 -5.18
CA THR A 143 2.94 6.60 -3.82
C THR A 143 1.88 7.70 -3.84
N LEU A 144 2.03 8.71 -4.72
CA LEU A 144 1.01 9.75 -4.88
C LEU A 144 -0.33 9.17 -5.36
N TYR A 145 -0.30 8.28 -6.37
CA TYR A 145 -1.49 7.60 -6.88
C TYR A 145 -2.17 6.75 -5.81
N GLY A 146 -1.39 5.98 -5.05
CA GLY A 146 -1.89 5.15 -3.96
C GLY A 146 -2.54 5.99 -2.86
N ALA A 147 -1.90 7.08 -2.44
CA ALA A 147 -2.45 7.99 -1.44
C ALA A 147 -3.73 8.68 -1.91
N GLN A 148 -3.83 9.07 -3.18
CA GLN A 148 -5.04 9.65 -3.74
C GLN A 148 -6.15 8.62 -3.83
N THR A 149 -5.85 7.41 -4.34
CA THR A 149 -6.83 6.35 -4.54
C THR A 149 -7.40 5.83 -3.21
N LEU A 150 -6.60 5.85 -2.15
CA LEU A 150 -7.00 5.45 -0.81
C LEU A 150 -7.56 6.61 0.03
N GLY A 151 -7.52 7.84 -0.47
CA GLY A 151 -8.16 8.99 0.18
C GLY A 151 -7.34 9.68 1.28
N PHE A 152 -6.05 9.36 1.45
CA PHE A 152 -5.20 10.00 2.47
C PHE A 152 -4.18 11.00 1.91
N VAL A 153 -4.21 11.31 0.61
CA VAL A 153 -3.33 12.33 0.00
C VAL A 153 -3.48 13.70 0.66
N GLY A 154 -4.69 14.07 1.09
CA GLY A 154 -4.94 15.33 1.81
C GLY A 154 -4.12 15.42 3.09
N SER A 155 -4.03 14.33 3.85
CA SER A 155 -3.21 14.23 5.06
C SER A 155 -1.72 14.41 4.78
N ILE A 156 -1.23 13.88 3.65
CA ILE A 156 0.17 14.07 3.23
C ILE A 156 0.43 15.55 2.89
N LEU A 157 -0.45 16.17 2.11
CA LEU A 157 -0.27 17.57 1.68
C LEU A 157 -0.43 18.56 2.83
N GLN A 158 -1.30 18.26 3.80
CA GLN A 158 -1.39 19.03 5.04
C GLN A 158 -0.11 18.92 5.86
N ALA A 159 0.44 17.71 5.98
CA ALA A 159 1.66 17.44 6.73
C ALA A 159 2.90 18.07 6.07
N TYR A 160 2.93 18.10 4.74
CA TYR A 160 4.10 18.51 3.95
C TYR A 160 3.65 19.41 2.78
N PRO A 161 3.38 20.70 3.03
CA PRO A 161 2.92 21.62 1.99
C PRO A 161 3.98 21.88 0.91
N ASP A 162 5.26 21.78 1.28
CA ASP A 162 6.40 21.92 0.36
C ASP A 162 6.81 20.56 -0.25
N LEU A 163 5.85 19.66 -0.49
CA LEU A 163 6.10 18.38 -1.14
C LEU A 163 6.40 18.58 -2.63
N HIS A 164 7.48 17.98 -3.11
CA HIS A 164 7.90 18.10 -4.49
C HIS A 164 7.61 16.84 -5.30
N ILE A 165 7.53 17.03 -6.62
CA ILE A 165 7.42 15.95 -7.62
C ILE A 165 8.26 16.30 -8.85
N THR A 166 8.62 15.32 -9.67
CA THR A 166 9.29 15.58 -10.97
C THR A 166 8.30 15.80 -12.10
N GLN A 167 8.71 16.56 -13.14
CA GLN A 167 7.90 16.71 -14.36
C GLN A 167 7.65 15.36 -15.04
N SER A 168 8.67 14.50 -15.09
CA SER A 168 8.55 13.14 -15.63
C SER A 168 7.50 12.28 -14.91
N SER A 169 7.27 12.50 -13.61
CA SER A 169 6.19 11.82 -12.88
C SER A 169 4.80 12.33 -13.30
N ILE A 170 4.67 13.64 -13.57
CA ILE A 170 3.44 14.23 -14.12
C ILE A 170 3.18 13.68 -15.52
N ASP A 171 4.22 13.57 -16.35
CA ASP A 171 4.13 13.02 -17.70
C ASP A 171 3.71 11.55 -17.68
N LEU A 172 4.30 10.74 -16.79
CA LEU A 172 3.87 9.34 -16.58
C LEU A 172 2.39 9.23 -16.19
N LEU A 173 1.92 10.07 -15.26
CA LEU A 173 0.52 10.10 -14.85
C LEU A 173 -0.40 10.50 -16.01
N HIS A 174 0.03 11.46 -16.83
CA HIS A 174 -0.72 11.90 -18.00
C HIS A 174 -0.81 10.81 -19.06
N GLU A 175 0.31 10.16 -19.40
CA GLU A 175 0.35 9.04 -20.34
C GLU A 175 -0.50 7.87 -19.86
N ALA A 176 -0.41 7.51 -18.58
CA ALA A 176 -1.23 6.46 -18.00
C ALA A 176 -2.72 6.80 -18.02
N HIS A 177 -3.09 8.06 -17.76
CA HIS A 177 -4.48 8.50 -17.83
C HIS A 177 -5.02 8.37 -19.26
N GLN A 178 -4.26 8.83 -20.26
CA GLN A 178 -4.68 8.72 -21.65
C GLN A 178 -4.79 7.25 -22.09
N ALA A 179 -3.79 6.43 -21.76
CA ALA A 179 -3.81 5.00 -22.07
C ALA A 179 -5.03 4.31 -21.43
N ARG A 180 -5.40 4.69 -20.20
CA ARG A 180 -6.58 4.14 -19.53
C ARG A 180 -7.89 4.61 -20.15
N VAL A 181 -8.01 5.89 -20.52
CA VAL A 181 -9.18 6.39 -21.26
C VAL A 181 -9.32 5.68 -22.60
N ASP A 182 -8.22 5.44 -23.32
CA ASP A 182 -8.27 4.76 -24.61
C ASP A 182 -8.64 3.27 -24.46
N ALA A 183 -8.11 2.60 -23.43
CA ALA A 183 -8.38 1.20 -23.15
C ALA A 183 -9.80 0.95 -22.61
N ILE A 184 -10.27 1.83 -21.73
CA ILE A 184 -11.48 1.62 -20.92
C ILE A 184 -12.37 2.87 -20.81
N GLY A 185 -12.40 3.75 -21.81
CA GLY A 185 -13.25 4.96 -21.82
C GLY A 185 -14.50 4.90 -22.71
N GLY A 186 -14.56 4.03 -23.73
CA GLY A 186 -15.69 3.92 -24.67
C GLY A 186 -16.87 3.02 -24.22
N ALA A 187 -18.12 3.36 -24.56
CA ALA A 187 -19.37 2.77 -24.05
C ALA A 187 -19.68 1.28 -24.44
N GLY A 188 -18.69 0.46 -24.75
CA GLY A 188 -18.86 -0.97 -25.10
C GLY A 188 -18.79 -1.91 -23.89
N HIS A 189 -19.21 -3.17 -24.08
CA HIS A 189 -18.99 -4.24 -23.10
C HIS A 189 -17.48 -4.50 -22.99
N ARG A 190 -16.91 -4.23 -21.83
CA ARG A 190 -15.48 -4.40 -21.56
C ARG A 190 -15.30 -5.63 -20.71
N GLY A 191 -14.28 -6.41 -21.01
CA GLY A 191 -13.93 -7.54 -20.18
C GLY A 191 -12.56 -8.10 -20.53
N SER A 192 -11.95 -8.77 -19.57
CA SER A 192 -10.70 -9.49 -19.78
C SER A 192 -11.00 -10.97 -19.93
N LEU A 193 -10.40 -11.59 -20.94
CA LEU A 193 -10.33 -13.04 -21.03
C LEU A 193 -9.30 -13.55 -20.01
N VAL A 194 -9.74 -14.40 -19.09
CA VAL A 194 -8.92 -14.96 -18.01
C VAL A 194 -8.98 -16.48 -18.12
N ALA A 195 -7.82 -17.13 -18.01
CA ALA A 195 -7.71 -18.57 -17.88
C ALA A 195 -7.31 -18.91 -16.44
N ASP A 196 -8.16 -19.69 -15.75
CA ASP A 196 -7.95 -20.19 -14.40
C ASP A 196 -8.19 -21.71 -14.31
N ASP A 197 -8.14 -22.27 -13.11
CA ASP A 197 -8.32 -23.71 -12.86
C ASP A 197 -9.74 -24.21 -13.24
N HIS A 198 -10.69 -23.30 -13.46
CA HIS A 198 -12.06 -23.60 -13.89
C HIS A 198 -12.27 -23.40 -15.40
N GLY A 199 -11.21 -23.10 -16.16
CA GLY A 199 -11.25 -22.92 -17.60
C GLY A 199 -11.00 -21.48 -18.03
N THR A 200 -11.43 -21.12 -19.25
CA THR A 200 -11.28 -19.77 -19.78
C THR A 200 -12.63 -19.04 -19.73
N ARG A 201 -12.67 -17.89 -19.06
CA ARG A 201 -13.88 -17.06 -18.89
C ARG A 201 -13.59 -15.60 -19.21
N ILE A 202 -14.63 -14.87 -19.62
CA ILE A 202 -14.58 -13.41 -19.75
C ILE A 202 -15.09 -12.82 -18.45
N ILE A 203 -14.28 -11.96 -17.82
CA ILE A 203 -14.69 -11.17 -16.68
C ILE A 203 -15.10 -9.80 -17.23
N GLU A 204 -16.39 -9.49 -17.18
CA GLU A 204 -16.89 -8.17 -17.56
C GLU A 204 -16.50 -7.14 -16.51
N MET A 205 -16.15 -5.95 -16.99
CA MET A 205 -15.84 -4.79 -16.18
C MET A 205 -17.01 -3.82 -16.28
N SER A 206 -17.55 -3.44 -15.12
CA SER A 206 -18.65 -2.48 -15.07
C SER A 206 -18.19 -1.08 -15.50
N GLN A 207 -19.15 -0.28 -15.96
CA GLN A 207 -18.89 1.12 -16.29
C GLN A 207 -18.45 1.90 -15.04
N GLU A 208 -19.09 1.66 -13.90
CA GLU A 208 -18.76 2.29 -12.62
C GLU A 208 -17.30 2.05 -12.21
N THR A 209 -16.82 0.80 -12.30
CA THR A 209 -15.43 0.46 -12.00
C THR A 209 -14.49 1.17 -12.98
N SER A 210 -14.85 1.22 -14.25
CA SER A 210 -14.03 1.89 -15.25
C SER A 210 -13.92 3.40 -15.00
N ASP A 211 -15.04 4.05 -14.70
CA ASP A 211 -15.12 5.47 -14.41
C ASP A 211 -14.34 5.82 -13.14
N LEU A 212 -14.39 4.96 -12.12
CA LEU A 212 -13.60 5.10 -10.90
C LEU A 212 -12.09 5.06 -11.20
N LEU A 213 -11.61 4.05 -11.95
CA LEU A 213 -10.19 3.90 -12.28
C LEU A 213 -9.66 5.07 -13.13
N ILE A 214 -10.46 5.56 -14.09
CA ILE A 214 -10.11 6.75 -14.88
C ILE A 214 -10.08 7.98 -13.97
N SER A 215 -11.08 8.14 -13.09
CA SER A 215 -11.16 9.30 -12.20
C SER A 215 -10.01 9.35 -11.20
N ASN A 216 -9.53 8.21 -10.69
CA ASN A 216 -8.38 8.18 -9.77
C ASN A 216 -7.12 8.73 -10.42
N LEU A 217 -6.78 8.29 -11.63
CA LEU A 217 -5.64 8.83 -12.35
C LEU A 217 -5.81 10.31 -12.68
N ARG A 218 -7.01 10.72 -13.12
CA ARG A 218 -7.31 12.11 -13.42
C ARG A 218 -7.09 13.00 -12.19
N GLN A 219 -7.64 12.61 -11.04
CA GLN A 219 -7.49 13.35 -9.79
C GLN A 219 -6.03 13.39 -9.32
N THR A 220 -5.32 12.26 -9.43
CA THR A 220 -3.89 12.19 -9.10
C THR A 220 -3.07 13.13 -9.98
N LEU A 221 -3.36 13.18 -11.28
CA LEU A 221 -2.69 14.09 -12.22
C LEU A 221 -2.92 15.57 -11.86
N GLU A 222 -4.15 15.93 -11.50
CA GLU A 222 -4.47 17.30 -11.08
C GLU A 222 -3.76 17.67 -9.77
N ILE A 223 -3.68 16.74 -8.80
CA ILE A 223 -2.90 16.95 -7.57
C ILE A 223 -1.41 17.13 -7.91
N ALA A 224 -0.85 16.25 -8.75
CA ALA A 224 0.56 16.29 -9.13
C ALA A 224 0.94 17.62 -9.80
N ARG A 225 0.06 18.18 -10.64
CA ARG A 225 0.25 19.50 -11.27
C ARG A 225 0.24 20.67 -10.28
N GLY A 226 -0.37 20.48 -9.11
CA GLY A 226 -0.37 21.46 -8.03
C GLY A 226 0.87 21.43 -7.13
N LEU A 227 1.70 20.38 -7.23
CA LEU A 227 2.92 20.24 -6.42
C LEU A 227 4.07 21.07 -6.97
N ALA A 228 5.04 21.37 -6.10
CA ALA A 228 6.27 22.04 -6.52
C ALA A 228 7.11 21.11 -7.42
N ILE A 229 7.39 21.55 -8.64
CA ILE A 229 8.13 20.74 -9.61
C ILE A 229 9.64 20.86 -9.35
N ALA A 230 10.29 19.71 -9.22
CA ALA A 230 11.73 19.58 -9.11
C ALA A 230 12.30 18.86 -10.34
N MET A 231 13.26 19.48 -11.01
CA MET A 231 13.94 18.91 -12.18
C MET A 231 15.35 18.45 -11.79
N PRO A 232 15.82 17.32 -12.35
CA PRO A 232 17.21 16.90 -12.22
C PRO A 232 18.14 17.91 -12.90
N GLN A 233 19.30 18.15 -12.31
CA GLN A 233 20.35 18.97 -12.91
C GLN A 233 21.28 18.11 -13.78
N GLU A 234 21.94 18.72 -14.76
CA GLU A 234 22.94 17.99 -15.54
C GLU A 234 24.14 17.62 -14.64
N GLY A 235 24.58 16.36 -14.72
CA GLY A 235 25.84 15.90 -14.14
C GLY A 235 25.72 14.97 -12.93
N THR A 236 24.52 14.79 -12.36
CA THR A 236 24.31 13.78 -11.31
C THR A 236 23.85 12.47 -11.92
N THR A 237 24.58 11.40 -11.62
CA THR A 237 24.24 10.05 -12.06
C THR A 237 23.94 9.15 -10.87
N LEU A 238 23.08 8.17 -11.11
CA LEU A 238 22.86 7.07 -10.18
C LEU A 238 23.94 6.00 -10.39
N HIS A 239 23.92 4.97 -9.56
CA HIS A 239 24.78 3.82 -9.77
C HIS A 239 24.49 3.19 -11.15
N PRO A 240 25.51 2.76 -11.93
CA PRO A 240 25.31 2.22 -13.29
C PRO A 240 24.32 1.06 -13.36
N ASP A 241 24.30 0.20 -12.34
CA ASP A 241 23.35 -0.90 -12.23
C ASP A 241 21.90 -0.41 -12.14
N PHE A 242 21.67 0.75 -11.52
CA PHE A 242 20.35 1.35 -11.43
C PHE A 242 19.88 1.88 -12.79
N GLU A 243 20.74 2.64 -13.48
CA GLU A 243 20.43 3.13 -14.84
C GLU A 243 20.13 1.97 -15.80
N ALA A 244 20.86 0.86 -15.69
CA ALA A 244 20.62 -0.33 -16.50
C ALA A 244 19.26 -1.00 -16.18
N VAL A 245 18.89 -1.07 -14.90
CA VAL A 245 17.65 -1.73 -14.45
C VAL A 245 16.41 -0.90 -14.79
N PHE A 246 16.49 0.43 -14.73
CA PHE A 246 15.35 1.33 -14.94
C PHE A 246 15.27 1.93 -16.35
N LYS A 247 16.22 1.63 -17.24
CA LYS A 247 16.25 2.11 -18.62
C LYS A 247 14.92 1.96 -19.36
N ASP A 248 14.21 0.86 -19.10
CA ASP A 248 12.97 0.49 -19.78
C ASP A 248 11.71 0.84 -18.97
N VAL A 249 11.85 1.44 -17.78
CA VAL A 249 10.76 1.68 -16.80
C VAL A 249 10.22 3.13 -16.88
N GLY A 250 10.74 3.92 -17.82
CA GLY A 250 10.40 5.33 -17.99
C GLY A 250 11.22 6.25 -17.07
N PRO A 251 11.46 7.51 -17.49
CA PRO A 251 12.43 8.39 -16.83
C PRO A 251 12.04 8.78 -15.40
N CYS A 252 10.75 8.72 -15.05
CA CYS A 252 10.25 9.32 -13.81
C CYS A 252 10.90 8.81 -12.51
N PHE A 253 11.21 7.51 -12.43
CA PHE A 253 11.84 6.94 -11.23
C PHE A 253 13.30 7.33 -11.15
N VAL A 254 14.00 7.39 -12.28
CA VAL A 254 15.38 7.86 -12.37
C VAL A 254 15.45 9.32 -11.97
N ASP A 255 14.64 10.18 -12.60
CA ASP A 255 14.62 11.63 -12.35
C ASP A 255 14.29 11.93 -10.88
N THR A 256 13.32 11.22 -10.30
CA THR A 256 12.93 11.39 -8.89
C THR A 256 14.10 11.09 -7.95
N LEU A 257 14.84 10.01 -8.22
CA LEU A 257 15.99 9.61 -7.40
C LEU A 257 17.20 10.52 -7.62
N VAL A 258 17.45 10.94 -8.86
CA VAL A 258 18.50 11.93 -9.16
C VAL A 258 18.24 13.21 -8.38
N VAL A 259 17.01 13.74 -8.43
CA VAL A 259 16.64 14.94 -7.67
C VAL A 259 16.80 14.73 -6.16
N ALA A 260 16.36 13.58 -5.63
CA ALA A 260 16.52 13.26 -4.21
C ALA A 260 18.00 13.26 -3.80
N LYS A 261 18.87 12.66 -4.61
CA LYS A 261 20.32 12.61 -4.40
C LYS A 261 20.96 13.99 -4.48
N GLU A 262 20.64 14.78 -5.50
CA GLU A 262 21.18 16.12 -5.74
C GLU A 262 20.91 17.09 -4.59
N ARG A 263 19.66 17.07 -4.12
CA ARG A 263 19.17 18.05 -3.13
C ARG A 263 19.32 17.55 -1.69
N GLY A 264 19.79 16.31 -1.51
CA GLY A 264 19.77 15.63 -0.22
C GLY A 264 18.36 15.50 0.35
N TRP A 265 17.35 15.41 -0.51
CA TRP A 265 15.95 15.28 -0.12
C TRP A 265 15.60 13.84 0.21
N THR A 266 14.65 13.65 1.10
CA THR A 266 14.13 12.33 1.43
C THR A 266 13.07 11.93 0.40
N LEU A 267 13.27 10.75 -0.20
CA LEU A 267 12.28 10.10 -1.05
C LEU A 267 11.13 9.58 -0.19
N LEU A 268 9.91 9.99 -0.51
CA LEU A 268 8.69 9.41 0.02
C LEU A 268 8.17 8.35 -0.96
N ALA A 269 8.36 7.08 -0.61
CA ALA A 269 7.96 5.94 -1.43
C ALA A 269 7.40 4.77 -0.61
N ASP A 270 6.19 4.32 -0.95
CA ASP A 270 5.52 3.18 -0.34
C ASP A 270 5.95 1.84 -0.95
N ASP A 271 6.78 1.82 -2.00
CA ASP A 271 7.41 0.60 -2.49
C ASP A 271 8.75 0.36 -1.78
N THR A 272 8.80 -0.65 -0.90
CA THR A 272 10.02 -1.01 -0.17
C THR A 272 11.19 -1.33 -1.11
N ALA A 273 10.94 -2.01 -2.24
CA ALA A 273 12.03 -2.38 -3.13
C ALA A 273 12.65 -1.13 -3.78
N LEU A 274 11.83 -0.15 -4.19
CA LEU A 274 12.32 1.13 -4.70
C LEU A 274 13.18 1.85 -3.66
N ARG A 275 12.75 1.88 -2.39
CA ARG A 275 13.54 2.48 -1.29
C ARG A 275 14.87 1.77 -1.05
N LEU A 276 14.90 0.44 -1.16
CA LEU A 276 16.15 -0.34 -1.03
C LEU A 276 17.12 -0.02 -2.16
N PHE A 277 16.64 0.11 -3.39
CA PHE A 277 17.47 0.56 -4.51
C PHE A 277 17.99 2.00 -4.29
N ALA A 278 17.12 2.91 -3.85
CA ALA A 278 17.53 4.29 -3.52
C ALA A 278 18.66 4.31 -2.47
N GLY A 279 18.57 3.45 -1.46
CA GLY A 279 19.60 3.29 -0.42
C GLY A 279 20.97 2.85 -0.94
N MET A 280 21.05 2.15 -2.07
CA MET A 280 22.33 1.77 -2.70
C MET A 280 23.12 3.00 -3.19
N ASP A 281 22.41 4.07 -3.55
CA ASP A 281 22.97 5.37 -3.95
C ASP A 281 23.08 6.37 -2.79
N GLY A 282 22.85 5.93 -1.56
CA GLY A 282 22.91 6.77 -0.36
C GLY A 282 21.72 7.73 -0.22
N ILE A 283 20.62 7.50 -0.94
CA ILE A 283 19.43 8.34 -0.89
C ILE A 283 18.60 7.98 0.35
N SER A 284 18.36 8.97 1.20
CA SER A 284 17.44 8.87 2.33
C SER A 284 16.01 8.64 1.86
N SER A 285 15.29 7.72 2.50
CA SER A 285 13.91 7.39 2.13
C SER A 285 13.02 7.07 3.33
N ALA A 286 11.73 7.31 3.16
CA ALA A 286 10.67 6.97 4.09
C ALA A 286 9.39 6.60 3.31
N TRP A 287 8.39 6.09 4.03
CA TRP A 287 7.08 5.75 3.48
C TRP A 287 5.97 6.58 4.13
N SER A 288 4.80 6.63 3.50
CA SER A 288 3.68 7.50 3.86
C SER A 288 3.34 7.43 5.34
N GLN A 289 3.22 6.22 5.91
CA GLN A 289 2.87 6.07 7.32
C GLN A 289 3.88 6.75 8.27
N VAL A 290 5.19 6.62 8.05
CA VAL A 290 6.19 7.26 8.91
C VAL A 290 6.11 8.77 8.80
N ALA A 291 5.93 9.29 7.58
CA ALA A 291 5.79 10.72 7.35
C ALA A 291 4.54 11.27 8.07
N LEU A 292 3.40 10.59 7.98
CA LEU A 292 2.17 10.99 8.67
C LEU A 292 2.29 10.86 10.20
N GLN A 293 2.97 9.82 10.70
CA GLN A 293 3.20 9.65 12.14
C GLN A 293 4.03 10.79 12.72
N ILE A 294 5.07 11.24 12.01
CA ILE A 294 5.88 12.40 12.42
C ILE A 294 5.04 13.66 12.45
N ALA A 295 4.23 13.89 11.41
CA ALA A 295 3.36 15.06 11.33
C ALA A 295 2.32 15.10 12.46
N ARG A 296 1.73 13.94 12.79
CA ARG A 296 0.84 13.80 13.94
C ARG A 296 1.55 14.14 15.24
N ASN A 297 2.73 13.56 15.48
CA ASN A 297 3.50 13.80 16.70
C ASN A 297 3.95 15.27 16.82
N ALA A 298 4.11 15.97 15.70
CA ALA A 298 4.39 17.41 15.66
C ALA A 298 3.13 18.30 15.76
N GLY A 299 1.93 17.71 15.79
CA GLY A 299 0.65 18.44 15.82
C GLY A 299 0.21 19.02 14.47
N ALA A 300 0.92 18.73 13.37
CA ALA A 300 0.55 19.18 12.03
C ALA A 300 -0.60 18.37 11.41
N LEU A 301 -0.83 17.16 11.91
CA LEU A 301 -1.91 16.25 11.52
C LEU A 301 -2.71 15.86 12.77
N SER A 302 -4.04 15.83 12.66
CA SER A 302 -4.89 15.35 13.75
C SER A 302 -4.78 13.84 13.92
N GLN A 303 -5.07 13.33 15.13
CA GLN A 303 -5.16 11.89 15.37
C GLN A 303 -6.27 11.24 14.52
N ASP A 304 -7.32 11.98 14.21
CA ASP A 304 -8.43 11.58 13.33
C ASP A 304 -7.94 11.28 11.90
N ALA A 305 -7.29 12.27 11.27
CA ALA A 305 -6.77 12.14 9.92
C ALA A 305 -5.64 11.11 9.81
N TYR A 306 -4.87 10.91 10.88
CA TYR A 306 -3.88 9.84 10.95
C TYR A 306 -4.54 8.46 11.00
N SER A 307 -5.58 8.29 11.83
CA SER A 307 -6.33 7.05 11.96
C SER A 307 -7.00 6.66 10.64
N ASP A 308 -7.66 7.62 9.98
CA ASP A 308 -8.23 7.43 8.64
C ASP A 308 -7.21 6.96 7.62
N ALA A 309 -5.99 7.53 7.65
CA ALA A 309 -4.92 7.10 6.76
C ALA A 309 -4.47 5.65 7.06
N LEU A 310 -4.45 5.22 8.33
CA LEU A 310 -4.11 3.84 8.67
C LEU A 310 -5.20 2.86 8.22
N GLY A 311 -6.47 3.21 8.42
CA GLY A 311 -7.62 2.45 7.93
C GLY A 311 -7.56 2.26 6.42
N ALA A 312 -7.37 3.37 5.70
CA ALA A 312 -7.20 3.38 4.26
C ALA A 312 -6.03 2.53 3.76
N MET A 313 -4.88 2.52 4.47
CA MET A 313 -3.75 1.64 4.12
C MET A 313 -4.08 0.16 4.32
N LEU A 314 -4.83 -0.20 5.39
CA LEU A 314 -5.27 -1.57 5.61
C LEU A 314 -6.25 -2.03 4.53
N GLU A 315 -7.23 -1.19 4.17
CA GLU A 315 -8.13 -1.43 3.03
C GLU A 315 -7.38 -1.51 1.70
N GLY A 316 -6.29 -0.76 1.56
CA GLY A 316 -5.40 -0.77 0.41
C GLY A 316 -4.53 -2.02 0.28
N ASN A 317 -4.69 -3.02 1.16
CA ASN A 317 -3.90 -4.24 1.19
C ASN A 317 -2.39 -3.98 1.42
N TYR A 318 -2.06 -2.96 2.21
CA TYR A 318 -0.67 -2.67 2.58
C TYR A 318 -0.19 -3.65 3.64
N ARG A 319 1.04 -4.14 3.47
CA ARG A 319 1.75 -4.96 4.44
C ARG A 319 2.44 -4.07 5.47
N TYR A 320 2.38 -4.47 6.73
CA TYR A 320 3.06 -3.83 7.85
C TYR A 320 2.58 -2.42 8.20
N VAL A 321 1.28 -2.18 8.10
CA VAL A 321 0.66 -1.00 8.73
C VAL A 321 0.85 -1.11 10.24
N SER A 322 1.56 -0.17 10.85
CA SER A 322 1.83 -0.17 12.28
C SER A 322 0.79 0.61 13.07
N ILE A 323 -0.01 -0.05 13.90
CA ILE A 323 -0.95 0.64 14.77
C ILE A 323 -0.25 0.93 16.11
N ASP A 324 -0.38 2.14 16.63
CA ASP A 324 0.18 2.54 17.93
C ASP A 324 -0.89 2.69 19.02
N GLY A 325 -0.42 2.86 20.26
CA GLY A 325 -1.27 2.87 21.44
C GLY A 325 -2.27 4.02 21.42
N ASP A 326 -1.80 5.21 21.04
CA ASP A 326 -2.61 6.43 20.89
C ASP A 326 -3.75 6.21 19.89
N THR A 327 -3.46 5.57 18.75
CA THR A 327 -4.48 5.29 17.74
C THR A 327 -5.50 4.25 18.23
N THR A 328 -5.05 3.22 18.95
CA THR A 328 -5.96 2.19 19.45
C THR A 328 -6.87 2.75 20.55
N GLN A 329 -6.31 3.56 21.45
CA GLN A 329 -7.08 4.28 22.47
C GLN A 329 -8.10 5.22 21.83
N PHE A 330 -7.63 6.03 20.88
CA PHE A 330 -8.46 7.00 20.17
C PHE A 330 -9.66 6.35 19.48
N GLU A 331 -9.46 5.22 18.79
CA GLU A 331 -10.56 4.49 18.15
C GLU A 331 -11.48 3.80 19.17
N TRP A 332 -10.95 3.35 20.30
CA TRP A 332 -11.74 2.79 21.40
C TRP A 332 -12.66 3.83 22.06
N GLU A 333 -12.17 5.05 22.28
CA GLU A 333 -12.97 6.14 22.89
C GLU A 333 -14.19 6.52 22.03
N ARG A 334 -14.12 6.27 20.72
CA ARG A 334 -15.20 6.50 19.74
C ARG A 334 -15.82 5.22 19.20
N LYS A 335 -15.64 4.08 19.87
CA LYS A 335 -15.99 2.73 19.38
C LYS A 335 -17.37 2.58 18.75
N ASP A 336 -18.36 3.35 19.19
CA ASP A 336 -19.73 3.30 18.65
C ASP A 336 -19.87 3.96 17.26
N THR A 337 -18.91 4.80 16.88
CA THR A 337 -18.87 5.55 15.62
C THR A 337 -17.62 5.26 14.78
N SER A 338 -16.66 4.52 15.33
CA SER A 338 -15.40 4.19 14.65
C SER A 338 -15.67 3.34 13.41
N PRO A 339 -15.21 3.77 12.22
CA PRO A 339 -15.20 2.91 11.04
C PRO A 339 -14.04 1.90 11.06
N TRP A 340 -12.98 2.15 11.84
CA TRP A 340 -11.70 1.43 11.72
C TRP A 340 -11.41 0.44 12.84
N LEU A 341 -12.03 0.59 14.01
CA LEU A 341 -11.68 -0.16 15.23
C LEU A 341 -11.70 -1.67 15.01
N SER A 342 -12.73 -2.20 14.33
CA SER A 342 -12.80 -3.63 14.04
C SER A 342 -11.63 -4.08 13.16
N GLN A 343 -11.31 -3.33 12.11
CA GLN A 343 -10.23 -3.67 11.18
C GLN A 343 -8.85 -3.58 11.86
N PHE A 344 -8.68 -2.62 12.76
CA PHE A 344 -7.47 -2.48 13.58
C PHE A 344 -7.31 -3.67 14.53
N LEU A 345 -8.38 -4.10 15.19
CA LEU A 345 -8.36 -5.27 16.05
C LEU A 345 -8.08 -6.56 15.26
N ASP A 346 -8.68 -6.72 14.07
CA ASP A 346 -8.40 -7.84 13.18
C ASP A 346 -6.92 -7.88 12.78
N HIS A 347 -6.37 -6.71 12.43
CA HIS A 347 -4.97 -6.57 12.07
C HIS A 347 -4.03 -6.84 13.24
N ILE A 348 -4.35 -6.37 14.45
CA ILE A 348 -3.61 -6.65 15.70
C ILE A 348 -3.61 -8.15 16.00
N ALA A 349 -4.75 -8.82 15.81
CA ALA A 349 -4.93 -10.24 16.08
C ALA A 349 -4.35 -11.18 15.02
N LEU A 350 -3.71 -10.67 13.95
CA LEU A 350 -3.12 -11.54 12.94
C LEU A 350 -2.03 -12.45 13.55
N PRO A 351 -2.05 -13.76 13.25
CA PRO A 351 -1.09 -14.72 13.81
C PRO A 351 0.34 -14.51 13.30
N THR A 352 0.51 -13.67 12.27
CA THR A 352 1.81 -13.32 11.70
C THR A 352 2.51 -12.17 12.45
N ASN A 353 1.80 -11.48 13.35
CA ASN A 353 2.39 -10.45 14.19
C ASN A 353 3.24 -11.08 15.30
N ASP A 354 4.33 -10.41 15.65
CA ASP A 354 5.13 -10.78 16.81
C ASP A 354 4.32 -10.54 18.10
N PRO A 355 4.05 -11.59 18.92
CA PRO A 355 3.20 -11.46 20.10
C PRO A 355 3.72 -10.45 21.12
N TRP A 356 5.05 -10.32 21.24
CA TRP A 356 5.64 -9.36 22.16
C TRP A 356 5.41 -7.91 21.71
N SER A 357 5.43 -7.65 20.41
CA SER A 357 5.12 -6.33 19.85
C SER A 357 3.67 -5.93 20.13
N ILE A 358 2.73 -6.87 20.02
CA ILE A 358 1.32 -6.63 20.39
C ILE A 358 1.18 -6.41 21.90
N ALA A 359 1.87 -7.21 22.72
CA ALA A 359 1.89 -7.00 24.17
C ALA A 359 2.46 -5.62 24.55
N GLN A 360 3.50 -5.14 23.85
CA GLN A 360 4.04 -3.80 24.03
C GLN A 360 3.04 -2.71 23.64
N LEU A 361 2.32 -2.88 22.54
CA LEU A 361 1.25 -1.97 22.11
C LEU A 361 0.18 -1.84 23.21
N ILE A 362 -0.45 -2.95 23.59
CA ILE A 362 -1.55 -2.96 24.57
C ILE A 362 -1.04 -2.51 25.95
N GLY A 363 0.12 -3.03 26.37
CA GLY A 363 0.74 -2.68 27.65
C GLY A 363 1.13 -1.21 27.74
N SER A 364 1.51 -0.57 26.63
CA SER A 364 1.75 0.88 26.61
C SER A 364 0.47 1.67 26.82
N THR A 365 -0.60 1.35 26.10
CA THR A 365 -1.89 2.04 26.25
C THR A 365 -2.44 1.89 27.67
N LEU A 366 -2.35 0.68 28.25
CA LEU A 366 -2.78 0.46 29.64
C LEU A 366 -1.99 1.31 30.65
N LEU A 367 -0.69 1.48 30.42
CA LEU A 367 0.15 2.31 31.28
C LEU A 367 -0.23 3.79 31.15
N ASP A 368 -0.41 4.26 29.92
CA ASP A 368 -0.72 5.65 29.62
C ASP A 368 -2.14 6.01 30.13
N LEU A 369 -3.11 5.10 30.06
CA LEU A 369 -4.46 5.24 30.64
C LEU A 369 -4.48 5.17 32.17
N TRP A 370 -3.55 4.45 32.79
CA TRP A 370 -3.49 4.36 34.25
C TRP A 370 -2.91 5.63 34.90
N ASP A 371 -1.97 6.30 34.24
CA ASP A 371 -1.37 7.55 34.72
C ASP A 371 -2.37 8.75 34.70
N GLY A 372 -3.64 8.54 34.31
CA GLY A 372 -4.72 9.53 34.30
C GLY A 372 -5.37 9.82 35.66
N GLU A 373 -6.24 10.85 35.71
CA GLU A 373 -6.85 11.38 36.94
C GLU A 373 -7.97 10.50 37.55
N ASP A 374 -8.28 9.35 36.96
CA ASP A 374 -9.53 8.60 37.20
C ASP A 374 -9.36 7.35 38.11
N ASN A 375 -8.24 7.25 38.82
CA ASN A 375 -7.88 6.09 39.64
C ASN A 375 -7.85 4.75 38.85
N GLY A 376 -7.61 4.78 37.54
CA GLY A 376 -7.45 3.58 36.70
C GLY A 376 -8.76 2.97 36.19
N ALA A 377 -9.88 3.70 36.25
CA ALA A 377 -11.17 3.24 35.73
C ALA A 377 -11.13 3.01 34.21
N LEU A 378 -10.54 3.94 33.45
CA LEU A 378 -10.31 3.87 32.01
C LEU A 378 -9.37 2.71 31.67
N CYS A 379 -8.30 2.52 32.46
CA CYS A 379 -7.42 1.37 32.31
C CYS A 379 -8.18 0.04 32.46
N ALA A 380 -9.09 -0.06 33.44
CA ALA A 380 -9.92 -1.26 33.63
C ALA A 380 -10.93 -1.45 32.49
N ALA A 381 -11.56 -0.37 32.02
CA ALA A 381 -12.51 -0.41 30.91
C ALA A 381 -11.84 -0.81 29.59
N TYR A 382 -10.65 -0.27 29.30
CA TYR A 382 -9.86 -0.64 28.13
C TYR A 382 -9.38 -2.08 28.20
N ALA A 383 -8.92 -2.54 29.38
CA ALA A 383 -8.53 -3.94 29.57
C ALA A 383 -9.70 -4.91 29.34
N ALA A 384 -10.91 -4.57 29.81
CA ALA A 384 -12.12 -5.36 29.58
C ALA A 384 -12.49 -5.39 28.10
N PHE A 385 -12.47 -4.24 27.43
CA PHE A 385 -12.70 -4.13 26.01
C PHE A 385 -11.70 -4.97 25.19
N MET A 386 -10.40 -4.86 25.46
CA MET A 386 -9.39 -5.64 24.75
C MET A 386 -9.52 -7.14 25.03
N LEU A 387 -9.93 -7.54 26.23
CA LEU A 387 -10.20 -8.95 26.54
C LEU A 387 -11.32 -9.49 25.67
N GLU A 388 -12.45 -8.78 25.60
CA GLU A 388 -13.61 -9.15 24.80
C GLU A 388 -13.26 -9.20 23.32
N ALA A 389 -12.74 -8.09 22.77
CA ALA A 389 -12.40 -7.94 21.36
C ALA A 389 -11.37 -8.98 20.88
N LEU A 390 -10.35 -9.29 21.69
CA LEU A 390 -9.37 -10.30 21.35
C LEU A 390 -9.89 -11.72 21.58
N SER A 391 -10.83 -11.94 22.50
CA SER A 391 -11.41 -13.28 22.72
C SER A 391 -12.20 -13.73 21.49
N GLU A 392 -12.90 -12.81 20.83
CA GLU A 392 -13.59 -13.07 19.57
C GLU A 392 -12.65 -13.51 18.44
N ARG A 393 -11.39 -13.04 18.46
CA ARG A 393 -10.43 -13.21 17.35
C ARG A 393 -9.40 -14.31 17.59
N LEU A 394 -8.93 -14.43 18.84
CA LEU A 394 -7.84 -15.32 19.25
C LEU A 394 -8.34 -16.50 20.12
N GLY A 395 -9.61 -16.48 20.50
CA GLY A 395 -10.14 -17.33 21.58
C GLY A 395 -9.80 -16.77 22.97
N GLU A 396 -10.59 -17.18 23.97
CA GLU A 396 -10.47 -16.70 25.35
C GLU A 396 -9.06 -16.92 25.91
N ASP A 397 -8.50 -18.13 25.77
CA ASP A 397 -7.14 -18.45 26.25
C ASP A 397 -6.07 -17.58 25.57
N GLY A 398 -6.22 -17.31 24.27
CA GLY A 398 -5.33 -16.45 23.50
C GLY A 398 -5.35 -15.01 23.98
N ALA A 399 -6.55 -14.46 24.20
CA ALA A 399 -6.75 -13.11 24.70
C ALA A 399 -6.24 -12.93 26.14
N VAL A 400 -6.54 -13.89 27.01
CA VAL A 400 -6.09 -13.96 28.41
C VAL A 400 -4.55 -13.96 28.48
N LYS A 401 -3.91 -14.77 27.63
CA LYS A 401 -2.45 -14.82 27.52
C LYS A 401 -1.90 -13.49 27.02
N MET A 402 -2.44 -12.95 25.94
CA MET A 402 -2.00 -11.68 25.35
C MET A 402 -2.06 -10.51 26.34
N LEU A 403 -3.16 -10.40 27.10
CA LEU A 403 -3.28 -9.39 28.15
C LEU A 403 -2.30 -9.62 29.31
N GLY A 404 -2.05 -10.87 29.69
CA GLY A 404 -1.00 -11.20 30.66
C GLY A 404 0.39 -10.75 30.21
N ASP A 405 0.74 -11.04 28.96
CA ASP A 405 1.98 -10.60 28.34
C ASP A 405 2.05 -9.07 28.25
N SER A 406 0.91 -8.41 28.03
CA SER A 406 0.79 -6.95 28.01
C SER A 406 1.11 -6.31 29.36
N VAL A 407 0.71 -6.92 30.49
CA VAL A 407 1.13 -6.47 31.83
C VAL A 407 2.65 -6.59 31.99
N ALA A 408 3.25 -7.70 31.54
CA ALA A 408 4.71 -7.87 31.58
C ALA A 408 5.44 -6.83 30.71
N ALA A 409 4.87 -6.50 29.56
CA ALA A 409 5.35 -5.46 28.67
C ALA A 409 5.25 -4.06 29.31
N ALA A 410 4.13 -3.74 29.96
CA ALA A 410 3.93 -2.49 30.71
C ALA A 410 4.95 -2.35 31.85
N ILE A 411 5.18 -3.41 32.64
CA ILE A 411 6.23 -3.45 33.67
C ILE A 411 7.59 -3.13 33.05
N SER A 412 7.92 -3.78 31.93
CA SER A 412 9.21 -3.57 31.25
C SER A 412 9.38 -2.14 30.74
N ARG A 413 8.30 -1.48 30.29
CA ARG A 413 8.30 -0.06 29.88
C ARG A 413 8.44 0.86 31.10
N ALA A 414 7.64 0.68 32.14
CA ALA A 414 7.70 1.48 33.37
C ALA A 414 9.09 1.42 34.03
N GLN A 415 9.69 0.23 34.10
CA GLN A 415 11.06 0.06 34.61
C GLN A 415 12.10 0.80 33.77
N ARG A 416 12.00 0.75 32.43
CA ARG A 416 12.91 1.48 31.53
C ARG A 416 12.78 2.99 31.74
N ASN A 417 11.56 3.51 31.76
CA ASN A 417 11.28 4.94 31.98
C ASN A 417 11.80 5.40 33.35
N ALA A 418 11.54 4.61 34.40
CA ALA A 418 12.02 4.90 35.74
C ALA A 418 13.55 4.93 35.82
N ARG A 419 14.26 4.01 35.15
CA ARG A 419 15.73 4.06 35.08
C ARG A 419 16.21 5.32 34.38
N MET A 420 15.63 5.68 33.24
CA MET A 420 15.99 6.88 32.48
C MET A 420 15.84 8.15 33.33
N ILE A 421 14.80 8.24 34.15
CA ILE A 421 14.48 9.43 34.94
C ILE A 421 15.24 9.45 36.27
N LYS A 422 15.21 8.34 37.02
CA LYS A 422 15.70 8.29 38.41
C LYS A 422 17.18 7.96 38.51
N LEU A 423 17.74 7.16 37.59
CA LEU A 423 19.12 6.69 37.71
C LEU A 423 20.15 7.82 37.50
N PRO A 424 20.07 8.69 36.48
CA PRO A 424 21.03 9.77 36.30
C PRO A 424 21.15 10.72 37.52
N PRO A 425 20.05 11.24 38.11
CA PRO A 425 20.18 12.11 39.28
C PRO A 425 20.74 11.37 40.50
N ILE A 426 20.39 10.10 40.73
CA ILE A 426 20.94 9.29 41.84
C ILE A 426 22.46 9.11 41.66
N LEU A 427 22.91 8.75 40.46
CA LEU A 427 24.33 8.60 40.16
C LEU A 427 25.10 9.93 40.25
N SER A 428 24.48 11.05 39.84
CA SER A 428 25.08 12.38 39.91
C SER A 428 25.17 12.95 41.33
N ARG A 429 24.27 12.52 42.23
CA ARG A 429 24.16 13.02 43.60
C ARG A 429 25.01 12.25 44.61
N THR A 430 25.68 11.16 44.22
CA THR A 430 26.20 10.23 45.22
C THR A 430 27.67 9.83 45.05
N THR A 431 28.39 9.98 46.15
CA THR A 431 29.41 9.05 46.67
C THR A 431 28.81 7.66 46.99
N SER A 432 27.93 7.13 46.14
CA SER A 432 27.18 5.89 46.41
C SER A 432 28.13 4.70 46.40
N LEU A 433 28.18 3.97 47.52
CA LEU A 433 28.85 2.67 47.61
C LEU A 433 28.07 1.55 46.89
N ALA A 434 26.81 1.79 46.53
CA ALA A 434 25.99 0.84 45.79
C ALA A 434 26.28 0.93 44.28
N SER A 435 26.42 -0.23 43.65
CA SER A 435 26.64 -0.33 42.21
C SER A 435 25.42 0.19 41.42
N PRO A 436 25.62 0.76 40.22
CA PRO A 436 24.52 1.14 39.33
C PRO A 436 23.53 -0.01 39.06
N SER A 437 24.02 -1.25 39.01
CA SER A 437 23.19 -2.45 38.87
C SER A 437 22.25 -2.68 40.06
N PHE A 438 22.72 -2.43 41.29
CA PHE A 438 21.90 -2.58 42.49
C PHE A 438 20.80 -1.52 42.54
N LEU A 439 21.15 -0.25 42.28
CA LEU A 439 20.19 0.85 42.23
C LEU A 439 19.13 0.63 41.14
N ALA A 440 19.54 0.11 39.98
CA ALA A 440 18.60 -0.24 38.92
C ALA A 440 17.64 -1.37 39.35
N GLN A 441 18.11 -2.38 40.09
CA GLN A 441 17.25 -3.46 40.61
C GLN A 441 16.24 -2.96 41.63
N GLU A 442 16.62 -2.04 42.51
CA GLU A 442 15.71 -1.43 43.49
C GLU A 442 14.62 -0.61 42.79
N ILE A 443 15.01 0.27 41.86
CA ILE A 443 14.08 1.02 41.00
C ILE A 443 13.14 0.04 40.27
N ASN A 444 13.66 -1.08 39.77
CA ASN A 444 12.84 -2.05 39.05
C ASN A 444 11.78 -2.72 39.92
N ARG A 445 12.13 -3.07 41.16
CA ARG A 445 11.24 -3.76 42.09
C ARG A 445 10.02 -2.89 42.40
N ASP A 446 10.26 -1.64 42.76
CA ASP A 446 9.19 -0.72 43.17
C ASP A 446 8.18 -0.47 42.03
N HIS A 447 8.67 -0.28 40.79
CA HIS A 447 7.77 -0.06 39.65
C HIS A 447 7.11 -1.36 39.17
N LYS A 448 7.75 -2.52 39.37
CA LYS A 448 7.11 -3.81 39.09
C LYS A 448 5.91 -4.03 40.00
N GLU A 449 6.08 -3.81 41.31
CA GLU A 449 4.99 -3.96 42.27
C GLU A 449 3.88 -2.95 42.01
N ALA A 450 4.22 -1.68 41.74
CA ALA A 450 3.23 -0.65 41.41
C ALA A 450 2.39 -1.05 40.18
N VAL A 451 3.01 -1.37 39.05
CA VAL A 451 2.30 -1.75 37.82
C VAL A 451 1.51 -3.06 37.99
N PHE A 452 2.04 -4.04 38.74
CA PHE A 452 1.34 -5.29 38.98
C PHE A 452 0.10 -5.11 39.86
N ASN A 453 0.18 -4.26 40.88
CA ASN A 453 -0.94 -3.95 41.77
C ASN A 453 -1.99 -3.04 41.11
N THR A 454 -1.65 -2.33 40.03
CA THR A 454 -2.60 -1.46 39.32
C THR A 454 -3.10 -2.10 38.04
N ILE A 455 -2.30 -2.10 36.97
CA ILE A 455 -2.67 -2.66 35.66
C ILE A 455 -2.98 -4.16 35.80
N GLY A 456 -2.21 -4.89 36.60
CA GLY A 456 -2.47 -6.31 36.85
C GLY A 456 -3.83 -6.56 37.52
N ASP A 457 -4.28 -5.66 38.41
CA ASP A 457 -5.59 -5.77 39.05
C ASP A 457 -6.74 -5.29 38.16
N CYS A 458 -6.51 -4.27 37.31
CA CYS A 458 -7.43 -3.90 36.22
C CYS A 458 -7.69 -5.09 35.29
N VAL A 459 -6.64 -5.76 34.81
CA VAL A 459 -6.75 -6.94 33.94
C VAL A 459 -7.41 -8.12 34.64
N LYS A 460 -7.14 -8.36 35.94
CA LYS A 460 -7.84 -9.39 36.73
C LYS A 460 -9.32 -9.06 36.90
N SER A 461 -9.66 -7.80 37.07
CA SER A 461 -11.05 -7.34 37.24
C SER A 461 -11.84 -7.50 35.95
N ALA A 462 -11.23 -7.20 34.80
CA ALA A 462 -11.78 -7.46 33.48
C ALA A 462 -12.16 -8.95 33.25
N ARG A 463 -11.44 -9.90 33.86
CA ARG A 463 -11.72 -11.34 33.77
C ARG A 463 -12.91 -11.80 34.62
N LYS A 464 -13.38 -10.98 35.56
CA LYS A 464 -14.57 -11.30 36.36
C LYS A 464 -15.76 -10.58 35.72
N PRO A 465 -16.78 -11.29 35.22
CA PRO A 465 -17.95 -10.63 34.64
C PRO A 465 -18.77 -10.00 35.76
N ALA A 466 -18.39 -8.80 36.18
CA ALA A 466 -19.23 -7.91 36.95
C ALA A 466 -19.63 -6.78 36.01
N LYS A 467 -20.95 -6.57 35.87
CA LYS A 467 -21.57 -5.45 35.14
C LYS A 467 -20.78 -4.16 35.43
N LEU A 468 -19.93 -3.73 34.49
CA LEU A 468 -19.31 -2.41 34.52
C LEU A 468 -20.44 -1.38 34.34
N PRO A 469 -20.51 -0.33 35.18
CA PRO A 469 -21.48 0.73 34.97
C PRO A 469 -21.16 1.43 33.65
N SER A 470 -22.20 1.67 32.85
CA SER A 470 -22.13 2.53 31.67
C SER A 470 -21.56 3.89 32.08
N ILE A 471 -20.38 4.22 31.57
CA ILE A 471 -19.82 5.57 31.69
C ILE A 471 -20.49 6.39 30.59
N ASP A 472 -21.47 7.22 30.95
CA ASP A 472 -21.94 8.30 30.11
C ASP A 472 -20.79 9.30 29.95
N LEU A 473 -20.20 9.35 28.76
CA LEU A 473 -19.28 10.41 28.37
C LEU A 473 -20.05 11.74 28.42
N MET A 474 -19.77 12.53 29.46
CA MET A 474 -20.36 13.86 29.64
C MET A 474 -20.04 14.74 28.43
N VAL A 475 -21.07 15.00 27.63
CA VAL A 475 -21.11 16.14 26.72
C VAL A 475 -21.10 17.40 27.59
N HIS A 476 -19.94 18.04 27.73
CA HIS A 476 -19.89 19.44 28.16
C HIS A 476 -20.38 20.30 26.99
N GLY A 477 -21.69 20.47 26.91
CA GLY A 477 -22.26 21.73 26.50
C GLY A 477 -22.32 22.62 27.72
N ASP A 478 -21.80 23.84 27.61
CA ASP A 478 -22.44 25.01 28.21
C ASP A 478 -21.93 26.28 27.50
N GLU A 479 -22.93 27.03 27.03
CA GLU A 479 -23.04 28.47 26.72
C GLU A 479 -22.19 29.14 25.63
#